data_AF-A0A9E4TJ47-F1
#
_entry.id   AF-A0A9E4TJ47-F1
#
_cell.length_a   1.000
_cell.length_b   1.000
_cell.length_c   1.000
_cell.angle_alpha   90.00
_cell.angle_beta   90.00
_cell.angle_gamma   90.00
#
_symmetry.space_group_name_H-M   'P 1'
#
loop_
_entity.id
_entity.type
_entity.pdbx_description
1 polymer ?
#
loop_
_entity_poly.entity_id
_entity_poly.type
_entity_poly.pdbx_seq_one_letter_code
_entity_poly.pdbx_strand_id
1 'polypeptide(L)'
;AYESALDDQIFSLAGVYRSADEASAALAGSRDFIVRCEDEFENAVEQVALDFLKGFGIDLGPLATIDVAIIGFDPTAVGDEIVGYRMHVNVNLILTSQQYNLDAVIVREGRVVGALIYGRFGEPAVSIEAELLTLMAGKLLAVNASLPE
;
A
#
# COMPACT_ATOMS: atom_id res chain seq x y z
N ALA A 1 -4.96 -24.71 -8.92
CA ALA A 1 -4.89 -24.14 -10.29
C ALA A 1 -5.01 -22.60 -10.32
N TYR A 2 -5.51 -21.95 -9.26
CA TYR A 2 -5.59 -20.48 -9.18
C TYR A 2 -4.42 -19.81 -8.43
N GLU A 3 -3.54 -20.59 -7.80
CA GLU A 3 -2.42 -20.08 -7.00
C GLU A 3 -1.28 -19.44 -7.82
N SER A 4 -1.17 -19.74 -9.12
CA SER A 4 -0.04 -19.27 -9.95
C SER A 4 -0.36 -18.07 -10.85
N ALA A 5 -1.56 -17.48 -10.70
CA ALA A 5 -2.00 -16.34 -11.52
C ALA A 5 -2.15 -15.03 -10.70
N LEU A 6 -1.80 -15.08 -9.41
CA LEU A 6 -1.95 -13.99 -8.46
C LEU A 6 -0.59 -13.70 -7.83
N ASP A 7 0.36 -13.29 -8.67
CA ASP A 7 1.72 -12.91 -8.28
C ASP A 7 1.72 -11.80 -7.24
N ASP A 8 2.77 -11.78 -6.40
CA ASP A 8 3.12 -10.65 -5.54
C ASP A 8 3.19 -9.38 -6.42
N GLN A 9 2.34 -8.40 -6.12
CA GLN A 9 2.32 -7.15 -6.87
C GLN A 9 3.23 -6.16 -6.18
N ILE A 10 4.20 -5.60 -6.91
CA ILE A 10 5.11 -4.57 -6.41
C ILE A 10 5.05 -3.37 -7.35
N PHE A 11 4.74 -2.21 -6.80
CA PHE A 11 4.73 -0.93 -7.49
C PHE A 11 5.61 0.07 -6.73
N SER A 12 6.34 0.89 -7.46
CA SER A 12 7.08 2.00 -6.87
C SER A 12 6.92 3.25 -7.73
N LEU A 13 6.71 4.37 -7.04
CA LEU A 13 6.51 5.69 -7.64
C LEU A 13 7.35 6.69 -6.85
N ALA A 14 7.85 7.72 -7.51
CA ALA A 14 8.57 8.80 -6.82
C ALA A 14 8.21 10.16 -7.42
N GLY A 15 8.16 11.17 -6.56
CA GLY A 15 7.95 12.57 -6.91
C GLY A 15 9.08 13.44 -6.37
N VAL A 16 9.44 14.46 -7.15
CA VAL A 16 10.43 15.48 -6.76
C VAL A 16 9.71 16.79 -6.52
N TYR A 17 9.97 17.41 -5.39
CA TYR A 17 9.36 18.66 -4.95
C TYR A 17 10.35 19.83 -5.05
N ARG A 18 9.81 21.06 -4.98
CA ARG A 18 10.65 22.27 -5.03
C ARG A 18 11.49 22.44 -3.78
N SER A 19 11.01 21.99 -2.62
CA SER A 19 11.70 22.04 -1.33
C SER A 19 11.42 20.80 -0.49
N ALA A 20 12.24 20.57 0.53
CA ALA A 20 12.01 19.52 1.52
C ALA A 20 10.72 19.78 2.32
N ASP A 21 10.41 21.05 2.60
CA ASP A 21 9.17 21.45 3.27
C ASP A 21 7.93 21.10 2.44
N GLU A 22 7.97 21.30 1.12
CA GLU A 22 6.87 20.88 0.22
C GLU A 22 6.72 19.36 0.17
N ALA A 23 7.84 18.63 0.15
CA ALA A 23 7.83 17.17 0.22
C ALA A 23 7.25 16.66 1.54
N SER A 24 7.62 17.27 2.67
CA SER A 24 7.08 16.95 4.00
C SER A 24 5.58 17.27 4.10
N ALA A 25 5.16 18.43 3.58
CA ALA A 25 3.75 18.81 3.52
C ALA A 25 2.92 17.85 2.67
N ALA A 26 3.47 17.36 1.55
CA ALA A 26 2.81 16.35 0.73
C ALA A 26 2.68 15.01 1.46
N LEU A 27 3.72 14.58 2.19
CA LEU A 27 3.68 13.38 3.03
C LEU A 27 2.61 13.51 4.13
N ALA A 28 2.57 14.63 4.84
CA ALA A 28 1.55 14.92 5.84
C ALA A 28 0.14 14.93 5.24
N GLY A 29 -0.02 15.53 4.06
CA GLY A 29 -1.29 15.55 3.33
C GLY A 29 -1.81 14.16 2.95
N SER A 30 -0.92 13.19 2.74
CA SER A 30 -1.32 11.79 2.49
C SER A 30 -1.97 11.15 3.71
N ARG A 31 -1.48 11.44 4.93
CA ARG A 31 -2.10 11.00 6.19
C ARG A 31 -3.51 11.56 6.33
N ASP A 32 -3.64 12.86 6.11
CA ASP A 32 -4.94 13.55 6.19
C ASP A 32 -5.93 13.09 5.13
N PHE A 33 -5.44 12.69 3.95
CA PHE A 33 -6.27 12.13 2.90
C PHE A 33 -6.83 10.78 3.30
N ILE A 34 -5.98 9.87 3.80
CA ILE A 34 -6.43 8.55 4.25
C ILE A 34 -7.47 8.68 5.35
N VAL A 35 -7.20 9.48 6.40
CA VAL A 35 -8.15 9.67 7.51
C VAL A 35 -9.51 10.21 7.05
N ARG A 36 -9.56 11.05 6.01
CA ARG A 36 -10.81 11.63 5.50
C ARG A 36 -11.56 10.74 4.53
N CYS A 37 -10.83 9.90 3.79
CA CYS A 37 -11.36 9.11 2.69
C CYS A 37 -11.33 7.61 2.99
N GLU A 38 -11.02 7.20 4.21
CA GLU A 38 -10.92 5.79 4.64
C GLU A 38 -12.20 5.03 4.28
N ASP A 39 -13.35 5.48 4.79
CA ASP A 39 -14.65 4.87 4.48
C ASP A 39 -14.94 4.82 2.97
N GLU A 40 -14.66 5.90 2.24
CA GLU A 40 -14.90 5.95 0.79
C GLU A 40 -14.01 4.96 0.03
N PHE A 41 -12.75 4.82 0.47
CA PHE A 41 -11.79 3.90 -0.12
C PHE A 41 -12.12 2.45 0.22
N GLU A 42 -12.47 2.16 1.46
CA GLU A 42 -12.91 0.82 1.89
C GLU A 42 -14.13 0.37 1.09
N ASN A 43 -15.15 1.24 0.97
CA ASN A 43 -16.33 0.96 0.15
C ASN A 43 -15.96 0.72 -1.32
N ALA A 44 -15.06 1.53 -1.89
CA ALA A 44 -14.64 1.36 -3.28
C ALA A 44 -13.91 0.03 -3.51
N VAL A 45 -13.02 -0.36 -2.59
CA VAL A 45 -12.30 -1.64 -2.63
C VAL A 45 -13.27 -2.81 -2.47
N GLU A 46 -14.25 -2.71 -1.57
CA GLU A 46 -15.30 -3.70 -1.38
C GLU A 46 -16.08 -3.92 -2.69
N GLN A 47 -16.51 -2.84 -3.35
CA GLN A 47 -17.22 -2.92 -4.64
C GLN A 47 -16.37 -3.53 -5.75
N VAL A 48 -15.09 -3.17 -5.85
CA VAL A 48 -14.16 -3.78 -6.82
C VAL A 48 -14.01 -5.27 -6.58
N ALA A 49 -13.86 -5.70 -5.32
CA ALA A 49 -13.77 -7.11 -4.97
C ALA A 49 -15.07 -7.87 -5.27
N LEU A 50 -16.23 -7.27 -4.98
CA LEU A 50 -17.56 -7.81 -5.34
C LEU A 50 -17.68 -8.03 -6.85
N ASP A 51 -17.32 -7.02 -7.64
CA ASP A 51 -17.44 -7.09 -9.11
C ASP A 51 -16.45 -8.09 -9.72
N PHE A 52 -15.23 -8.18 -9.17
CA PHE A 52 -14.27 -9.22 -9.54
C PHE A 52 -14.86 -10.61 -9.31
N LEU A 53 -15.42 -10.89 -8.12
CA LEU A 53 -16.02 -12.18 -7.77
C LEU A 53 -17.23 -12.53 -8.64
N LYS A 54 -18.12 -11.56 -8.91
CA LYS A 54 -19.23 -11.73 -9.87
C LYS A 54 -18.72 -12.11 -11.25
N GLY A 55 -17.59 -11.55 -11.69
CA GLY A 55 -16.93 -11.89 -12.96
C GLY A 55 -16.51 -13.36 -13.06
N PHE A 56 -16.28 -14.04 -11.94
CA PHE A 56 -16.01 -15.48 -11.87
C PHE A 56 -17.26 -16.33 -11.64
N GLY A 57 -18.46 -15.73 -11.64
CA GLY A 57 -19.71 -16.41 -11.33
C GLY A 57 -19.86 -16.79 -9.87
N ILE A 58 -19.05 -16.19 -8.98
CA ILE A 58 -19.16 -16.36 -7.54
C ILE A 58 -20.14 -15.31 -7.03
N ASP A 59 -21.36 -15.73 -6.73
CA ASP A 59 -22.32 -14.90 -6.03
C ASP A 59 -22.07 -15.04 -4.52
N LEU A 60 -21.68 -13.92 -3.90
CA LEU A 60 -21.58 -13.80 -2.47
C LEU A 60 -23.02 -13.77 -1.93
N GLY A 61 -23.60 -14.95 -1.75
CA GLY A 61 -24.90 -15.09 -1.12
C GLY A 61 -24.94 -14.40 0.26
N PRO A 62 -26.08 -14.38 0.95
CA PRO A 62 -26.31 -13.57 2.16
C PRO A 62 -25.42 -13.88 3.38
N LEU A 63 -24.54 -14.88 3.28
CA LEU A 63 -23.64 -15.34 4.35
C LEU A 63 -22.17 -15.07 4.05
N ALA A 64 -21.84 -14.44 2.91
CA ALA A 64 -20.47 -14.10 2.57
C ALA A 64 -20.23 -12.60 2.79
N THR A 65 -19.05 -12.24 3.30
CA THR A 65 -18.67 -10.86 3.58
C THR A 65 -17.33 -10.52 2.96
N ILE A 66 -17.17 -9.25 2.60
CA ILE A 66 -15.86 -8.66 2.29
C ILE A 66 -15.60 -7.62 3.37
N ASP A 67 -14.52 -7.82 4.11
CA ASP A 67 -14.11 -6.92 5.16
C ASP A 67 -12.81 -6.24 4.72
N VAL A 68 -12.84 -4.91 4.56
CA VAL A 68 -11.67 -4.09 4.23
C VAL A 68 -11.29 -3.29 5.48
N ALA A 69 -9.99 -3.17 5.75
CA ALA A 69 -9.49 -2.31 6.82
C ALA A 69 -8.17 -1.67 6.40
N ILE A 70 -7.99 -0.37 6.67
CA ILE A 70 -6.73 0.33 6.47
C ILE A 70 -6.15 0.71 7.84
N ILE A 71 -4.93 0.27 8.13
CA ILE A 71 -4.26 0.58 9.40
C ILE A 71 -2.92 1.25 9.15
N GLY A 72 -2.66 2.33 9.88
CA GLY A 72 -1.31 2.89 9.96
C GLY A 72 -0.37 1.93 10.71
N PHE A 73 0.88 1.84 10.27
CA PHE A 73 1.94 1.13 11.00
C PHE A 73 3.25 1.90 10.92
N ASP A 74 4.19 1.56 11.81
CA ASP A 74 5.53 2.13 11.86
C ASP A 74 6.51 1.23 11.10
N PRO A 75 6.94 1.58 9.87
CA PRO A 75 7.88 0.76 9.12
C PRO A 75 9.30 0.93 9.66
N THR A 76 10.23 0.10 9.17
CA THR A 76 11.66 0.27 9.47
C THR A 76 12.12 1.67 9.02
N ALA A 77 12.64 2.46 9.95
CA ALA A 77 13.03 3.84 9.69
C ALA A 77 14.15 3.93 8.64
N VAL A 78 13.82 4.57 7.50
CA VAL A 78 14.76 4.92 6.43
C VAL A 78 14.39 6.29 5.87
N GLY A 79 15.37 6.99 5.31
CA GLY A 79 15.21 8.36 4.84
C GLY A 79 15.02 9.36 5.99
N ASP A 80 14.55 10.57 5.66
CA ASP A 80 14.29 11.63 6.64
C ASP A 80 12.92 11.47 7.32
N GLU A 81 11.89 11.07 6.58
CA GLU A 81 10.53 10.82 7.08
C GLU A 81 9.93 9.58 6.43
N ILE A 82 9.09 8.85 7.17
CA ILE A 82 8.46 7.62 6.69
C ILE A 82 7.06 7.45 7.28
N VAL A 83 6.17 6.83 6.50
CA VAL A 83 4.84 6.36 6.91
C VAL A 83 4.54 5.01 6.30
N GLY A 84 3.84 4.16 7.05
CA GLY A 84 3.30 2.90 6.55
C GLY A 84 1.78 2.86 6.69
N TYR A 85 1.14 2.30 5.67
CA TYR A 85 -0.27 1.92 5.69
C TYR A 85 -0.40 0.47 5.24
N ARG A 86 -1.21 -0.30 5.94
CA ARG A 86 -1.54 -1.68 5.61
C ARG A 86 -3.02 -1.79 5.36
N MET A 87 -3.38 -2.26 4.18
CA MET A 87 -4.73 -2.61 3.80
C MET A 87 -4.91 -4.12 3.94
N HIS A 88 -5.93 -4.51 4.68
CA HIS A 88 -6.39 -5.89 4.83
C HIS A 88 -7.69 -6.05 4.06
N VAL A 89 -7.77 -7.02 3.15
CA VAL A 89 -9.00 -7.41 2.47
C VAL A 89 -9.27 -8.88 2.77
N ASN A 90 -10.32 -9.15 3.52
CA ASN A 90 -10.76 -10.50 3.83
C ASN A 90 -12.04 -10.82 3.08
N VAL A 91 -12.01 -11.85 2.25
CA VAL A 91 -13.18 -12.40 1.56
C VAL A 91 -13.59 -13.68 2.26
N ASN A 92 -14.66 -13.61 3.04
CA ASN A 92 -15.18 -14.72 3.83
C ASN A 92 -16.32 -15.41 3.06
N LEU A 93 -16.08 -16.65 2.61
CA LEU A 93 -17.09 -17.53 2.02
C LEU A 93 -17.52 -18.59 3.05
N ILE A 94 -18.69 -19.21 2.84
CA ILE A 94 -19.29 -20.21 3.75
C ILE A 94 -18.31 -21.34 4.12
N LEU A 95 -17.39 -21.72 3.23
CA LEU A 95 -16.46 -22.84 3.41
C LEU A 95 -14.97 -22.46 3.38
N THR A 96 -14.64 -21.21 3.03
CA THR A 96 -13.25 -20.77 2.84
C THR A 96 -13.13 -19.28 3.10
N SER A 97 -12.02 -18.83 3.68
CA SER A 97 -11.65 -17.41 3.72
C SER A 97 -10.40 -17.19 2.87
N GLN A 98 -10.36 -16.07 2.14
CA GLN A 98 -9.15 -15.61 1.47
C GLN A 98 -8.79 -14.23 2.01
N GLN A 99 -7.52 -14.07 2.35
CA GLN A 99 -6.97 -12.80 2.81
C GLN A 99 -5.97 -12.27 1.79
N TYR A 100 -6.15 -11.02 1.42
CA TYR A 100 -5.21 -10.23 0.65
C TYR A 100 -4.70 -9.07 1.52
N ASN A 101 -3.39 -8.89 1.56
CA ASN A 101 -2.73 -7.84 2.31
C ASN A 101 -1.95 -6.96 1.35
N LEU A 102 -2.06 -5.65 1.52
CA LEU A 102 -1.30 -4.66 0.74
C LEU A 102 -0.69 -3.64 1.68
N ASP A 103 0.62 -3.45 1.55
CA ASP A 103 1.38 -2.48 2.33
C ASP A 103 1.83 -1.35 1.40
N ALA A 104 1.58 -0.12 1.83
CA ALA A 104 2.04 1.10 1.17
C ALA A 104 2.95 1.85 2.14
N VAL A 105 4.23 1.95 1.80
CA VAL A 105 5.24 2.68 2.56
C VAL A 105 5.69 3.90 1.77
N ILE A 106 5.59 5.08 2.37
CA ILE A 106 5.98 6.34 1.75
C ILE A 106 7.17 6.91 2.52
N VAL A 107 8.27 7.21 1.82
CA VAL A 107 9.53 7.71 2.37
C VAL A 107 9.87 9.04 1.73
N ARG A 108 10.30 10.00 2.55
CA ARG A 108 10.90 11.26 2.10
C ARG A 108 12.40 11.26 2.33
N GLU A 109 13.13 11.75 1.34
CA GLU A 109 14.56 12.02 1.42
C GLU A 109 14.83 13.39 0.79
N GLY A 110 15.14 14.39 1.62
CA GLY A 110 15.21 15.79 1.21
C GLY A 110 13.96 16.24 0.44
N ARG A 111 14.14 16.55 -0.84
CA ARG A 111 13.10 17.04 -1.77
C ARG A 111 12.35 15.92 -2.49
N VAL A 112 12.69 14.67 -2.27
CA VAL A 112 12.13 13.53 -3.01
C VAL A 112 11.22 12.73 -2.08
N VAL A 113 10.04 12.34 -2.57
CA VAL A 113 9.14 11.39 -1.89
C VAL A 113 9.01 10.16 -2.77
N GLY A 114 9.28 8.99 -2.22
CA GLY A 114 9.02 7.70 -2.84
C GLY A 114 7.88 6.98 -2.14
N ALA A 115 7.08 6.26 -2.91
CA ALA A 115 6.10 5.29 -2.41
C ALA A 115 6.48 3.90 -2.92
N LEU A 116 6.48 2.93 -2.01
CA LEU A 116 6.57 1.51 -2.28
C LEU A 116 5.24 0.87 -1.89
N ILE A 117 4.58 0.25 -2.86
CA ILE A 117 3.33 -0.47 -2.64
C ILE A 117 3.60 -1.92 -2.98
N TYR A 118 3.30 -2.82 -2.06
CA TYR A 118 3.44 -4.25 -2.30
C TYR A 118 2.26 -5.01 -1.70
N GLY A 119 1.72 -5.98 -2.43
CA GLY A 119 0.56 -6.73 -1.98
C GLY A 119 0.63 -8.21 -2.34
N ARG A 120 0.06 -9.04 -1.47
CA ARG A 120 0.09 -10.50 -1.58
C ARG A 120 -1.13 -11.16 -0.94
N PHE A 121 -1.39 -12.40 -1.34
CA PHE A 121 -2.30 -13.28 -0.61
C PHE A 121 -1.60 -13.92 0.60
N GLY A 122 -2.35 -14.12 1.69
CA GLY A 122 -1.83 -14.69 2.94
C GLY A 122 -1.04 -13.70 3.79
N GLU A 123 -0.35 -14.17 4.83
CA GLU A 123 0.30 -13.31 5.84
C GLU A 123 1.34 -12.33 5.23
N PRO A 124 1.49 -11.12 5.81
CA PRO A 124 2.45 -10.12 5.34
C PRO A 124 3.89 -10.65 5.25
N ALA A 125 4.59 -10.37 4.15
CA ALA A 125 5.96 -10.82 3.93
C ALA A 125 6.99 -9.91 4.63
N VAL A 126 7.09 -10.00 5.96
CA VAL A 126 7.96 -9.09 6.77
C VAL A 126 9.43 -9.13 6.35
N SER A 127 9.93 -10.23 5.79
CA SER A 127 11.35 -10.39 5.45
C SER A 127 11.80 -9.66 4.18
N ILE A 128 10.90 -9.37 3.24
CA ILE A 128 11.25 -8.69 1.97
C ILE A 128 11.16 -7.16 2.13
N GLU A 129 10.33 -6.68 3.05
CA GLU A 129 10.08 -5.24 3.27
C GLU A 129 11.39 -4.48 3.54
N ALA A 130 12.20 -4.95 4.49
CA ALA A 130 13.41 -4.23 4.90
C ALA A 130 14.43 -4.05 3.75
N GLU A 131 14.56 -5.05 2.87
CA GLU A 131 15.44 -4.99 1.70
C GLU A 131 14.91 -3.99 0.66
N LEU A 132 13.62 -4.03 0.37
CA LEU A 132 12.97 -3.11 -0.58
C LEU A 132 13.01 -1.66 -0.07
N LEU A 133 12.79 -1.43 1.23
CA LEU A 133 12.87 -0.12 1.85
C LEU A 133 14.29 0.44 1.80
N THR A 134 15.29 -0.39 2.10
CA THR A 134 16.70 0.01 2.01
C THR A 134 17.08 0.38 0.57
N LEU A 135 16.64 -0.42 -0.40
CA LEU A 135 16.87 -0.15 -1.82
C LEU A 135 16.18 1.15 -2.26
N MET A 136 14.93 1.38 -1.85
CA MET A 136 14.19 2.59 -2.14
C MET A 136 14.91 3.81 -1.55
N ALA A 137 15.28 3.77 -0.27
CA ALA A 137 15.99 4.87 0.39
C ALA A 137 17.31 5.23 -0.32
N GLY A 138 18.10 4.22 -0.72
CA GLY A 138 19.32 4.44 -1.49
C GLY A 138 19.07 5.12 -2.84
N LYS A 139 17.98 4.79 -3.52
CA LYS A 139 17.59 5.45 -4.78
C LYS A 139 17.12 6.88 -4.55
N LEU A 140 16.31 7.13 -3.52
CA LEU A 140 15.82 8.46 -3.19
C LEU A 140 16.97 9.40 -2.81
N LEU A 141 17.94 8.90 -2.03
CA LEU A 141 19.16 9.63 -1.68
C LEU A 141 19.97 10.02 -2.91
N ALA A 142 20.19 9.06 -3.82
CA ALA A 142 20.91 9.31 -5.06
C ALA A 142 20.20 10.35 -5.95
N VAL A 143 18.87 10.29 -6.03
CA VAL A 143 18.08 11.30 -6.76
C VAL A 143 18.21 12.66 -6.09
N ASN A 144 18.00 12.76 -4.78
CA ASN A 144 18.08 14.02 -4.04
C ASN A 144 19.46 14.68 -4.20
N ALA A 145 20.54 13.89 -4.10
CA ALA A 145 21.91 14.39 -4.31
C ALA A 145 22.21 14.84 -5.75
N SER A 146 21.43 14.39 -6.73
CA SER A 146 21.58 14.79 -8.14
C SER A 146 20.79 16.06 -8.50
N LEU A 147 19.94 16.54 -7.60
CA LEU A 147 19.14 17.74 -7.85
C LEU A 147 20.03 18.99 -7.80
N PRO A 148 19.77 19.99 -8.66
CA PRO A 148 20.42 21.28 -8.55
C PRO A 148 20.04 21.97 -7.23
N GLU A 149 21.00 22.71 -6.68
CA GLU A 149 20.83 23.56 -5.49
C GLU A 149 19.69 24.58 -5.68
#